data_AF-A0A3C0Q9R3-F1
#
_entry.id   AF-A0A3C0Q9R3-F1
#
_cell.length_a   1.000
_cell.length_b   1.000
_cell.length_c   1.000
_cell.angle_alpha   90.00
_cell.angle_beta   90.00
_cell.angle_gamma   90.00
#
_symmetry.space_group_name_H-M   'P 1'
#
loop_
_entity.id
_entity.type
_entity.pdbx_description
1 polymer ?
#
loop_
_entity_poly.entity_id
_entity_poly.type
_entity_poly.pdbx_seq_one_letter_code
_entity_poly.pdbx_strand_id
1 'polypeptide(L)'
;MDKDQQSRLKLLIEKGKEQGFLTYAEVNDHLPEDIVDPQQIEDIIGMINDMGILVHEVAPDTDSLLLSSTKNTADEDAAEEAAANLVTVDSEFGRTTDPVRMYMREMGTVELLTREGEIVIAKRIEDGLNQVLKALAIFPETAATLLRGHERVEAGEMRLTDLITGFIDPNAVEPEIPAPQAPRPADASGADKSNDDEEEETPVDTGPDPEETRERFTEIEKIYKQLITAVAKGGKSTARIEKLRAQLAEQILMLKLVPRIVDILNINLRHIIKRIRTHERNVMDVCVTRAGMPRRDFITSFPNNETDLAWIDTQVTGGQKHAAQLAQYKDEILRTQNKLIALQNSTHMSISEIKDINRRMSIGEAKARRAKKEMVEANLRLVISIAKKYTNRGLQFLDLIQEGNISLMKAVDKFEYRRGYKFST
;
A
#
# COMPACT_ATOMS: atom_id res chain seq x y z
N MET A 1 26.51 -15.11 -20.57
CA MET A 1 27.84 -15.74 -20.69
C MET A 1 27.64 -17.25 -20.89
N ASP A 2 26.64 -17.64 -21.70
CA ASP A 2 25.94 -18.92 -21.46
C ASP A 2 26.30 -20.02 -22.47
N LYS A 3 26.98 -19.69 -23.57
CA LYS A 3 27.37 -20.68 -24.59
C LYS A 3 28.52 -21.58 -24.16
N ASP A 4 29.43 -21.07 -23.33
CA ASP A 4 30.56 -21.84 -22.80
C ASP A 4 30.14 -22.75 -21.64
N GLN A 5 29.06 -22.41 -20.92
CA GLN A 5 28.50 -23.25 -19.85
C GLN A 5 27.75 -24.45 -20.44
N GLN A 6 26.91 -24.21 -21.45
CA GLN A 6 26.19 -25.27 -22.16
C GLN A 6 27.14 -26.24 -22.87
N SER A 7 28.27 -25.77 -23.40
CA SER A 7 29.24 -26.64 -24.07
C SER A 7 29.98 -27.56 -23.09
N ARG A 8 30.33 -27.08 -21.89
CA ARG A 8 31.01 -27.88 -20.85
C ARG A 8 30.12 -28.95 -20.26
N LEU A 9 28.86 -28.63 -19.95
CA LEU A 9 27.94 -29.60 -19.38
C LEU A 9 27.55 -30.67 -20.40
N LYS A 10 27.44 -30.30 -21.69
CA LYS A 10 27.22 -31.25 -22.78
C LYS A 10 28.40 -32.21 -22.95
N LEU A 11 29.63 -31.70 -22.86
CA LEU A 11 30.86 -32.51 -22.88
C LEU A 11 30.92 -33.51 -21.71
N LEU A 12 30.48 -33.11 -20.52
CA LEU A 12 30.41 -34.00 -19.35
C LEU A 12 29.41 -35.15 -19.58
N ILE A 13 28.23 -34.85 -20.13
CA ILE A 13 27.20 -35.85 -20.43
C ILE A 13 27.65 -36.81 -21.54
N GLU A 14 28.29 -36.31 -22.60
CA GLU A 14 28.86 -37.17 -23.65
C GLU A 14 29.92 -38.12 -23.08
N LYS A 15 30.84 -37.62 -22.26
CA LYS A 15 31.86 -38.45 -21.59
C LYS A 15 31.24 -39.47 -20.64
N GLY A 16 30.22 -39.09 -19.87
CA GLY A 16 29.51 -39.99 -18.96
C GLY A 16 28.72 -41.09 -19.68
N LYS A 17 28.18 -40.80 -20.86
CA LYS A 17 27.52 -41.81 -21.72
C LYS A 17 28.51 -42.78 -22.34
N GLU A 18 29.68 -42.32 -22.78
CA GLU A 18 30.73 -43.19 -23.34
C GLU A 18 31.33 -44.12 -22.27
N GLN A 19 31.52 -43.62 -21.06
CA GLN A 19 32.16 -44.37 -19.97
C GLN A 19 31.15 -45.18 -19.15
N GLY A 20 29.87 -44.82 -19.18
CA GLY A 20 28.80 -45.46 -18.39
C GLY A 20 28.79 -45.08 -16.91
N PHE A 21 29.72 -44.21 -16.47
CA PHE A 21 29.80 -43.66 -15.13
C PHE A 21 30.49 -42.28 -15.16
N LEU A 22 30.32 -41.50 -14.08
CA LEU A 22 31.06 -40.27 -13.81
C LEU A 22 31.55 -40.26 -12.36
N THR A 23 32.63 -39.54 -12.08
CA THR A 23 33.07 -39.35 -10.70
C THR A 23 32.65 -38.00 -10.12
N TYR A 24 32.50 -37.90 -8.79
CA TYR A 24 32.20 -36.63 -8.11
C TYR A 24 33.21 -35.53 -8.45
N ALA A 25 34.49 -35.88 -8.58
CA ALA A 25 35.53 -34.95 -8.96
C ALA A 25 35.31 -34.40 -10.38
N GLU A 26 34.96 -35.26 -11.34
CA GLU A 26 34.72 -34.85 -12.72
C GLU A 26 33.46 -34.02 -12.88
N VAL A 27 32.41 -34.30 -12.09
CA VAL A 27 31.20 -33.46 -12.03
C VAL A 27 31.56 -32.09 -11.46
N ASN A 28 32.30 -32.03 -10.35
CA ASN A 28 32.69 -30.78 -9.71
C ASN A 28 33.65 -29.93 -10.55
N ASP A 29 34.57 -30.54 -11.29
CA ASP A 29 35.53 -29.86 -12.18
C ASP A 29 34.86 -29.25 -13.44
N HIS A 30 33.66 -29.71 -13.79
CA HIS A 30 32.90 -29.23 -14.95
C HIS A 30 31.70 -28.37 -14.56
N LEU A 31 31.42 -28.24 -13.26
CA LEU A 31 30.46 -27.30 -12.70
C LEU A 31 31.09 -25.88 -12.60
N PRO A 32 30.32 -24.82 -12.91
CA PRO A 32 30.74 -23.44 -12.67
C PRO A 32 31.14 -23.16 -11.21
N GLU A 33 32.14 -22.31 -11.01
CA GLU A 33 32.56 -21.83 -9.68
C GLU A 33 31.45 -21.08 -8.91
N ASP A 34 30.37 -20.68 -9.60
CA ASP A 34 29.20 -20.01 -9.01
C ASP A 34 28.27 -20.98 -8.24
N ILE A 35 28.38 -22.30 -8.46
CA ILE A 35 27.59 -23.33 -7.76
C ILE A 35 28.43 -23.84 -6.59
N VAL A 36 28.29 -23.17 -5.44
CA VAL A 36 29.01 -23.50 -4.21
C VAL A 36 28.13 -24.23 -3.20
N ASP A 37 26.83 -24.38 -3.50
CA ASP A 37 25.84 -24.93 -2.56
C ASP A 37 25.78 -26.47 -2.65
N PRO A 38 26.09 -27.22 -1.57
CA PRO A 38 26.06 -28.68 -1.58
C PRO A 38 24.72 -29.28 -1.99
N GLN A 39 23.60 -28.60 -1.71
CA GLN A 39 22.27 -29.09 -2.08
C GLN A 39 22.03 -29.04 -3.59
N GLN A 40 22.49 -27.99 -4.26
CA GLN A 40 22.38 -27.86 -5.72
C GLN A 40 23.26 -28.89 -6.43
N ILE A 41 24.40 -29.25 -5.83
CA ILE A 41 25.27 -30.31 -6.34
C ILE A 41 24.57 -31.68 -6.22
N GLU A 42 23.92 -31.97 -5.10
CA GLU A 42 23.12 -33.19 -4.94
C GLU A 42 21.95 -33.27 -5.94
N ASP A 43 21.25 -32.16 -6.18
CA ASP A 43 20.15 -32.10 -7.15
C ASP A 43 20.64 -32.38 -8.59
N ILE A 44 21.81 -31.84 -8.96
CA ILE A 44 22.46 -32.10 -10.26
C ILE A 44 22.86 -33.57 -10.39
N ILE A 45 23.40 -34.16 -9.32
CA ILE A 45 23.76 -35.58 -9.30
C ILE A 45 22.51 -36.46 -9.41
N GLY A 46 21.40 -36.07 -8.78
CA GLY A 46 20.09 -36.69 -8.97
C GLY A 46 19.67 -36.69 -10.44
N MET A 47 19.74 -35.53 -11.10
CA MET A 47 19.41 -35.41 -12.53
C MET A 47 20.33 -36.27 -13.43
N ILE A 48 21.62 -36.38 -13.11
CA ILE A 48 22.58 -37.20 -13.88
C ILE A 48 22.29 -38.70 -13.70
N ASN A 49 21.92 -39.13 -12.50
CA ASN A 49 21.50 -40.52 -12.25
C ASN A 49 20.19 -40.85 -12.98
N ASP A 50 19.24 -39.91 -13.05
CA ASP A 50 17.99 -40.07 -13.81
C ASP A 50 18.24 -40.19 -15.32
N MET A 51 19.32 -39.59 -15.84
CA MET A 51 19.80 -39.79 -17.21
C MET A 51 20.48 -41.16 -17.46
N GLY A 52 20.54 -42.04 -16.44
CA GLY A 52 21.11 -43.38 -16.54
C GLY A 52 22.64 -43.46 -16.43
N ILE A 53 23.29 -42.37 -15.99
CA ILE A 53 24.73 -42.31 -15.75
C ILE A 53 24.97 -42.37 -14.24
N LEU A 54 25.64 -43.43 -13.76
CA LEU A 54 25.91 -43.59 -12.34
C LEU A 54 27.07 -42.70 -11.89
N VAL A 55 26.85 -41.87 -10.88
CA VAL A 55 27.91 -41.02 -10.28
C VAL A 55 28.52 -41.72 -9.07
N HIS A 56 29.82 -42.00 -9.11
CA HIS A 56 30.57 -42.67 -8.04
C HIS A 56 31.64 -41.76 -7.41
N GLU A 57 31.95 -41.93 -6.11
CA GLU A 57 33.03 -41.16 -5.46
C GLU A 57 34.42 -41.54 -5.97
N VAL A 58 34.60 -42.80 -6.37
CA VAL A 58 35.85 -43.34 -6.92
C VAL A 58 35.49 -44.19 -8.14
N ALA A 59 36.33 -44.12 -9.18
CA ALA A 59 36.12 -44.90 -10.41
C ALA A 59 36.02 -46.41 -10.09
N PRO A 60 34.94 -47.09 -10.52
CA PRO A 60 34.75 -48.51 -10.25
C PRO A 60 35.71 -49.40 -11.06
N ASP A 61 36.10 -50.55 -10.50
CA ASP A 61 36.95 -51.53 -11.17
C ASP A 61 36.25 -52.13 -12.41
N THR A 62 37.06 -52.53 -13.41
CA THR A 62 36.58 -53.00 -14.73
C THR A 62 35.60 -54.17 -14.67
N ASP A 63 35.70 -55.03 -13.66
CA ASP A 63 34.77 -56.15 -13.45
C ASP A 63 33.40 -55.70 -12.95
N SER A 64 33.31 -54.57 -12.23
CA SER A 64 32.05 -54.01 -11.75
C SER A 64 31.25 -53.31 -12.86
N LEU A 65 31.94 -52.77 -13.87
CA LEU A 65 31.33 -52.13 -15.05
C LEU A 65 30.67 -53.14 -16.00
N LEU A 66 31.22 -54.36 -16.08
CA LEU A 66 30.67 -55.42 -16.93
C LEU A 66 29.35 -55.97 -16.37
N LEU A 67 29.16 -56.02 -15.05
CA LEU A 67 27.91 -56.46 -14.44
C LEU A 67 26.78 -55.41 -14.50
N SER A 68 27.10 -54.12 -14.54
CA SER A 68 26.08 -53.04 -14.63
C SER A 68 25.61 -52.77 -16.06
N SER A 69 26.41 -53.14 -17.06
CA SER A 69 26.13 -52.94 -18.50
C SER A 69 24.86 -53.62 -19.03
N THR A 70 24.26 -54.56 -18.27
CA THR A 70 23.06 -55.31 -18.71
C THR A 70 21.74 -54.57 -18.45
N LYS A 71 21.77 -53.33 -17.93
CA LYS A 71 20.56 -52.51 -17.67
C LYS A 71 20.45 -51.20 -18.45
N ASN A 72 21.44 -50.82 -19.25
CA ASN A 72 21.44 -49.53 -19.94
C ASN A 72 21.03 -49.65 -21.41
N THR A 73 19.80 -50.08 -21.66
CA THR A 73 19.05 -49.60 -22.82
C THR A 73 18.28 -48.37 -22.36
N ALA A 74 18.97 -47.24 -22.25
CA ALA A 74 18.31 -45.95 -22.04
C ALA A 74 17.70 -45.52 -23.39
N ASP A 75 16.37 -45.33 -23.41
CA ASP A 75 15.63 -44.71 -24.52
C ASP A 75 16.29 -43.37 -24.88
N GLU A 76 16.64 -43.19 -26.16
CA GLU A 76 17.18 -41.92 -26.67
C GLU A 76 16.23 -40.74 -26.40
N ASP A 77 14.91 -40.99 -26.32
CA ASP A 77 13.87 -40.00 -26.02
C ASP A 77 13.96 -39.42 -24.59
N ALA A 78 14.32 -40.24 -23.58
CA ALA A 78 14.41 -39.78 -22.18
C ALA A 78 15.63 -38.87 -21.95
N ALA A 79 16.71 -39.10 -22.70
CA ALA A 79 17.90 -38.27 -22.63
C ALA A 79 17.73 -36.91 -23.34
N GLU A 80 16.91 -36.85 -24.39
CA GLU A 80 16.59 -35.60 -25.09
C GLU A 80 15.64 -34.72 -24.27
N GLU A 81 14.68 -35.33 -23.55
CA GLU A 81 13.79 -34.65 -22.60
C GLU A 81 14.54 -34.13 -21.36
N ALA A 82 15.49 -34.90 -20.81
CA ALA A 82 16.34 -34.48 -19.70
C ALA A 82 17.33 -33.36 -20.09
N ALA A 83 17.90 -33.40 -21.30
CA ALA A 83 18.76 -32.34 -21.82
C ALA A 83 17.97 -31.04 -22.05
N ALA A 84 16.73 -31.13 -22.54
CA ALA A 84 15.82 -29.98 -22.65
C ALA A 84 15.47 -29.40 -21.27
N ASN A 85 15.22 -30.26 -20.27
CA ASN A 85 14.97 -29.84 -18.89
C ASN A 85 16.19 -29.13 -18.28
N LEU A 86 17.42 -29.64 -18.46
CA LEU A 86 18.63 -28.99 -17.98
C LEU A 86 18.86 -27.58 -18.59
N VAL A 87 18.54 -27.40 -19.87
CA VAL A 87 18.59 -26.08 -20.53
C VAL A 87 17.54 -25.12 -19.97
N THR A 88 16.37 -25.61 -19.54
CA THR A 88 15.37 -24.79 -18.85
C THR A 88 15.74 -24.49 -17.40
N VAL A 89 16.41 -25.42 -16.71
CA VAL A 89 16.84 -25.30 -15.31
C VAL A 89 17.99 -24.28 -15.18
N ASP A 90 18.80 -24.06 -16.22
CA ASP A 90 19.82 -22.98 -16.28
C ASP A 90 19.20 -21.58 -16.06
N SER A 91 17.96 -21.37 -16.50
CA SER A 91 17.19 -20.14 -16.21
C SER A 91 16.65 -20.08 -14.77
N GLU A 92 16.67 -21.19 -14.05
CA GLU A 92 16.23 -21.35 -12.66
C GLU A 92 17.40 -21.48 -11.67
N PHE A 93 18.67 -21.53 -12.10
CA PHE A 93 19.83 -21.64 -11.21
C PHE A 93 19.99 -20.46 -10.23
N GLY A 94 19.30 -19.35 -10.49
CA GLY A 94 19.15 -18.23 -9.56
C GLY A 94 17.96 -18.33 -8.61
N ARG A 95 16.98 -19.20 -8.84
CA ARG A 95 15.74 -19.36 -8.03
C ARG A 95 15.95 -20.41 -6.94
N THR A 96 16.51 -19.99 -5.81
CA THR A 96 16.48 -20.81 -4.59
C THR A 96 15.04 -21.04 -4.14
N THR A 97 14.69 -22.26 -3.76
CA THR A 97 13.38 -22.61 -3.16
C THR A 97 13.26 -22.18 -1.70
N ASP A 98 14.38 -21.83 -1.04
CA ASP A 98 14.41 -21.30 0.32
C ASP A 98 13.76 -19.91 0.40
N PRO A 99 12.64 -19.75 1.14
CA PRO A 99 11.97 -18.46 1.31
C PRO A 99 12.86 -17.39 1.97
N VAL A 100 13.82 -17.77 2.84
CA VAL A 100 14.73 -16.82 3.48
C VAL A 100 15.67 -16.20 2.44
N ARG A 101 16.25 -17.03 1.58
CA ARG A 101 17.15 -16.57 0.51
C ARG A 101 16.43 -15.74 -0.56
N MET A 102 15.19 -16.12 -0.90
CA MET A 102 14.33 -15.28 -1.75
C MET A 102 14.12 -13.88 -1.15
N TYR A 103 13.79 -13.82 0.14
CA TYR A 103 13.58 -12.55 0.85
C TYR A 103 14.86 -11.69 0.93
N MET A 104 16.01 -12.30 1.23
CA MET A 104 17.31 -11.60 1.28
C MET A 104 17.69 -11.01 -0.08
N ARG A 105 17.41 -11.73 -1.17
CA ARG A 105 17.65 -11.24 -2.53
C ARG A 105 16.76 -10.06 -2.86
N GLU A 106 15.45 -10.17 -2.61
CA GLU A 106 14.50 -9.08 -2.87
C GLU A 106 14.84 -7.83 -2.07
N MET A 107 15.14 -7.97 -0.78
CA MET A 107 15.62 -6.86 0.05
C MET A 107 16.96 -6.30 -0.44
N GLY A 108 17.86 -7.16 -0.91
CA GLY A 108 19.18 -6.78 -1.42
C GLY A 108 19.13 -5.79 -2.58
N THR A 109 18.03 -5.77 -3.36
CA THR A 109 17.83 -4.85 -4.49
C THR A 109 17.62 -3.39 -4.09
N VAL A 110 17.17 -3.14 -2.85
CA VAL A 110 16.83 -1.79 -2.37
C VAL A 110 18.04 -1.17 -1.67
N GLU A 111 18.43 0.05 -2.02
CA GLU A 111 19.57 0.73 -1.39
C GLU A 111 19.27 1.18 0.06
N LEU A 112 20.33 1.36 0.86
CA LEU A 112 20.22 1.92 2.21
C LEU A 112 19.91 3.41 2.15
N LEU A 113 18.99 3.87 3.01
CA LEU A 113 18.61 5.28 3.04
C LEU A 113 19.57 6.09 3.91
N THR A 114 19.94 7.29 3.43
CA THR A 114 20.63 8.29 4.26
C THR A 114 19.63 9.05 5.12
N ARG A 115 20.10 9.75 6.17
CA ARG A 115 19.24 10.61 7.00
C ARG A 115 18.49 11.67 6.18
N GLU A 116 19.16 12.25 5.18
CA GLU A 116 18.53 13.22 4.28
C GLU A 116 17.43 12.55 3.43
N GLY A 117 17.69 11.33 2.95
CA GLY A 117 16.69 10.50 2.28
C GLY A 117 15.47 10.21 3.19
N GLU A 118 15.68 9.87 4.46
CA GLU A 118 14.61 9.66 5.44
C GLU A 118 13.73 10.90 5.57
N ILE A 119 14.34 12.09 5.67
CA ILE A 119 13.61 13.36 5.78
C ILE A 119 12.81 13.65 4.50
N VAL A 120 13.40 13.42 3.32
CA VAL A 120 12.72 13.64 2.04
C VAL A 120 11.50 12.73 1.90
N ILE A 121 11.62 11.45 2.28
CA ILE A 121 10.49 10.52 2.25
C ILE A 121 9.44 10.91 3.28
N ALA A 122 9.84 11.29 4.51
CA ALA A 122 8.92 11.74 5.54
C ALA A 122 8.11 12.98 5.10
N LYS A 123 8.77 13.98 4.48
CA LYS A 123 8.09 15.14 3.88
C LYS A 123 7.11 14.72 2.77
N ARG A 124 7.46 13.76 1.92
CA ARG A 124 6.56 13.23 0.89
C ARG A 124 5.34 12.52 1.49
N ILE A 125 5.49 11.85 2.63
CA ILE A 125 4.39 11.24 3.37
C ILE A 125 3.47 12.33 3.92
N GLU A 126 4.03 13.33 4.62
CA GLU A 126 3.28 14.48 5.15
C GLU A 126 2.51 15.22 4.06
N ASP A 127 3.14 15.52 2.93
CA ASP A 127 2.47 16.14 1.79
C ASP A 127 1.25 15.35 1.30
N GLY A 128 1.38 14.02 1.21
CA GLY A 128 0.30 13.14 0.76
C GLY A 128 -0.87 13.15 1.74
N LEU A 129 -0.58 13.11 3.05
CA LEU A 129 -1.58 13.22 4.11
C LEU A 129 -2.23 14.60 4.13
N ASN A 130 -1.46 15.67 3.96
CA ASN A 130 -1.97 17.04 3.90
C ASN A 130 -2.87 17.26 2.67
N GLN A 131 -2.53 16.67 1.52
CA GLN A 131 -3.39 16.67 0.34
C GLN A 131 -4.74 15.98 0.60
N VAL A 132 -4.75 14.87 1.36
CA VAL A 132 -5.97 14.18 1.80
C VAL A 132 -6.79 15.09 2.71
N LEU A 133 -6.18 15.69 3.73
CA LEU A 133 -6.86 16.60 4.66
C LEU A 133 -7.46 17.82 3.94
N LYS A 134 -6.72 18.45 3.04
CA LYS A 134 -7.22 19.56 2.20
C LYS A 134 -8.43 19.16 1.36
N ALA A 135 -8.45 17.95 0.81
CA ALA A 135 -9.60 17.46 0.05
C ALA A 135 -10.82 17.23 0.95
N LEU A 136 -10.61 16.63 2.13
CA LEU A 136 -11.68 16.39 3.10
C LEU A 136 -12.22 17.68 3.71
N ALA A 137 -11.38 18.68 3.95
CA ALA A 137 -11.75 19.95 4.58
C ALA A 137 -12.74 20.77 3.72
N ILE A 138 -12.70 20.61 2.39
CA ILE A 138 -13.65 21.25 1.46
C ILE A 138 -15.04 20.60 1.53
N PHE A 139 -15.11 19.34 1.99
CA PHE A 139 -16.35 18.58 2.00
C PHE A 139 -17.23 18.95 3.20
N PRO A 140 -18.46 19.46 3.00
CA PRO A 140 -19.30 19.96 4.10
C PRO A 140 -19.64 18.90 5.16
N GLU A 141 -19.77 17.63 4.76
CA GLU A 141 -20.05 16.54 5.71
C GLU A 141 -18.89 16.31 6.69
N THR A 142 -17.66 16.69 6.32
CA THR A 142 -16.51 16.67 7.22
C THR A 142 -16.75 17.62 8.38
N ALA A 143 -17.14 18.87 8.09
CA ALA A 143 -17.49 19.85 9.11
C ALA A 143 -18.65 19.36 9.97
N ALA A 144 -19.70 18.80 9.35
CA ALA A 144 -20.84 18.23 10.07
C ALA A 144 -20.42 17.11 11.04
N THR A 145 -19.49 16.24 10.62
CA THR A 145 -18.98 15.15 11.46
C THR A 145 -18.13 15.69 12.62
N LEU A 146 -17.31 16.71 12.39
CA LEU A 146 -16.52 17.35 13.43
C LEU A 146 -17.41 18.09 14.45
N LEU A 147 -18.43 18.81 14.00
CA LEU A 147 -19.40 19.49 14.87
C LEU A 147 -20.17 18.50 15.74
N ARG A 148 -20.68 17.39 15.16
CA ARG A 148 -21.29 16.30 15.94
C ARG A 148 -20.30 15.66 16.92
N GLY A 149 -19.02 15.56 16.55
CA GLY A 149 -17.96 15.11 17.44
C GLY A 149 -17.79 16.04 18.64
N HIS A 150 -17.78 17.34 18.40
CA HIS A 150 -17.69 18.37 19.43
C HIS A 150 -18.91 18.38 20.37
N GLU A 151 -20.12 18.29 19.84
CA GLU A 151 -21.35 18.17 20.64
C GLU A 151 -21.28 16.97 21.62
N ARG A 152 -20.71 15.84 21.18
CA ARG A 152 -20.51 14.66 22.03
C ARG A 152 -19.42 14.86 23.08
N VAL A 153 -18.42 15.69 22.80
CA VAL A 153 -17.43 16.11 23.81
C VAL A 153 -18.08 17.01 24.85
N GLU A 154 -18.92 17.98 24.44
CA GLU A 154 -19.67 18.84 25.36
C GLU A 154 -20.69 18.06 26.21
N ALA A 155 -21.29 17.02 25.64
CA ALA A 155 -22.18 16.11 26.36
C ALA A 155 -21.46 15.16 27.33
N GLY A 156 -20.12 15.13 27.32
CA GLY A 156 -19.30 14.25 28.16
C GLY A 156 -19.22 12.80 27.70
N GLU A 157 -19.67 12.48 26.47
CA GLU A 157 -19.59 11.12 25.90
C GLU A 157 -18.19 10.79 25.34
N MET A 158 -17.41 11.81 25.00
CA MET A 158 -16.11 11.68 24.32
C MET A 158 -15.11 12.65 24.95
N ARG A 159 -13.83 12.28 25.04
CA ARG A 159 -12.79 13.19 25.53
C ARG A 159 -12.34 14.11 24.40
N LEU A 160 -11.97 15.34 24.73
CA LEU A 160 -11.45 16.29 23.74
C LEU A 160 -10.19 15.77 23.03
N THR A 161 -9.32 15.08 23.76
CA THR A 161 -8.10 14.43 23.26
C THR A 161 -8.36 13.34 22.21
N ASP A 162 -9.58 12.79 22.17
CA ASP A 162 -9.96 11.79 21.17
C ASP A 162 -10.37 12.44 19.84
N LEU A 163 -10.67 13.75 19.85
CA LEU A 163 -11.08 14.53 18.67
C LEU A 163 -9.90 15.32 18.09
N ILE A 164 -9.22 16.10 18.93
CA ILE A 164 -8.09 16.96 18.55
C ILE A 164 -6.91 16.75 19.49
N THR A 165 -5.70 16.84 18.94
CA THR A 165 -4.44 16.80 19.70
C THR A 165 -3.85 18.19 19.92
N GLY A 166 -4.34 19.21 19.21
CA GLY A 166 -3.84 20.59 19.31
C GLY A 166 -4.29 21.45 18.14
N PHE A 167 -3.68 22.63 18.00
CA PHE A 167 -3.91 23.56 16.91
C PHE A 167 -2.64 23.75 16.08
N ILE A 168 -2.81 23.87 14.77
CA ILE A 168 -1.75 24.24 13.84
C ILE A 168 -1.87 25.74 13.64
N ASP A 169 -0.86 26.49 14.05
CA ASP A 169 -0.75 27.92 13.73
C ASP A 169 -0.19 28.07 12.31
N PRO A 170 -0.97 28.63 11.35
CA PRO A 170 -0.49 28.86 9.98
C PRO A 170 0.71 29.83 9.89
N ASN A 171 0.92 30.66 10.92
CA ASN A 171 2.00 31.63 10.98
C ASN A 171 3.21 31.16 11.81
N ALA A 172 3.15 29.96 12.41
CA ALA A 172 4.32 29.40 13.06
C ALA A 172 5.41 29.14 12.02
N VAL A 173 6.57 29.77 12.22
CA VAL A 173 7.78 29.43 11.48
C VAL A 173 8.00 27.93 11.66
N GLU A 174 8.10 27.17 10.56
CA GLU A 174 8.44 25.75 10.68
C GLU A 174 9.72 25.65 11.51
N PRO A 175 9.70 24.94 12.66
CA PRO A 175 10.88 24.84 13.48
C PRO A 175 12.03 24.28 12.63
N GLU A 176 13.19 24.94 12.67
CA GLU A 176 14.39 24.44 12.02
C GLU A 176 14.59 22.99 12.48
N ILE A 177 14.73 22.06 11.52
CA ILE A 177 14.90 20.65 11.83
C ILE A 177 16.16 20.54 12.70
N PRO A 178 16.05 20.07 13.96
CA PRO A 178 17.18 20.07 14.87
C PRO A 178 18.37 19.30 14.28
N ALA A 179 19.57 19.84 14.51
CA ALA A 179 20.82 19.12 14.26
C ALA A 179 20.76 17.74 14.96
N PRO A 180 21.41 16.70 14.39
CA PRO A 180 21.25 15.33 14.88
C PRO A 180 21.66 15.25 16.35
N GLN A 181 20.69 14.98 17.22
CA GLN A 181 20.99 14.64 18.60
C GLN A 181 21.63 13.25 18.60
N ALA A 182 22.82 13.12 19.20
CA ALA A 182 23.42 11.82 19.42
C ALA A 182 22.50 10.99 20.33
N PRO A 183 22.28 9.69 20.03
CA PRO A 183 21.54 8.83 20.96
C PRO A 183 22.27 8.84 22.31
N ARG A 184 21.55 9.15 23.40
CA ARG A 184 22.09 8.96 24.75
C ARG A 184 22.44 7.47 24.88
N PRO A 185 23.65 7.10 25.32
CA PRO A 185 24.01 5.70 25.49
C PRO A 185 23.06 5.05 26.50
N ALA A 186 22.45 3.93 26.12
CA ALA A 186 21.73 3.07 27.03
C ALA A 186 22.77 2.33 27.88
N ASP A 187 23.12 2.89 29.03
CA ASP A 187 24.02 2.25 29.97
C ASP A 187 23.37 1.00 30.55
N ALA A 188 23.94 -0.14 30.19
CA ALA A 188 23.74 -1.41 30.86
C ALA A 188 24.84 -1.60 31.91
N SER A 189 24.61 -1.14 33.14
CA SER A 189 25.17 -1.78 34.35
C SER A 189 24.36 -1.37 35.58
N GLY A 190 24.01 -2.35 36.41
CA GLY A 190 23.05 -2.22 37.50
C GLY A 190 23.59 -1.59 38.78
N ALA A 191 22.62 -1.09 39.56
CA ALA A 191 22.62 -0.87 41.02
C ALA A 191 23.75 -0.03 41.64
N ASP A 192 23.47 1.22 42.04
CA ASP A 192 22.98 1.55 43.40
C ASP A 192 22.56 3.03 43.47
N LYS A 193 21.71 3.35 44.43
CA LYS A 193 20.98 4.61 44.62
C LYS A 193 21.85 5.80 45.04
N SER A 194 21.57 6.97 44.48
CA SER A 194 21.42 8.22 45.24
C SER A 194 20.76 9.29 44.39
N ASN A 195 19.71 9.91 44.95
CA ASN A 195 18.96 11.06 44.43
C ASN A 195 19.84 12.08 43.70
N ASP A 196 19.44 12.41 42.47
CA ASP A 196 19.34 13.80 42.04
C ASP A 196 18.07 13.91 41.19
N ASP A 197 17.16 14.77 41.66
CA ASP A 197 15.92 15.13 41.01
C ASP A 197 16.24 15.90 39.70
N GLU A 198 16.59 15.17 38.65
CA GLU A 198 16.38 15.66 37.29
C GLU A 198 14.89 15.49 36.97
N GLU A 199 14.11 16.49 37.38
CA GLU A 199 12.82 16.77 36.75
C GLU A 199 13.08 16.96 35.25
N GLU A 200 13.04 15.87 34.48
CA GLU A 200 12.67 15.93 33.08
C GLU A 200 11.29 16.58 33.08
N GLU A 201 11.26 17.90 32.88
CA GLU A 201 10.10 18.63 32.38
C GLU A 201 9.73 17.99 31.03
N THR A 202 9.08 16.83 31.07
CA THR A 202 8.14 16.47 30.03
C THR A 202 7.20 17.66 29.97
N PRO A 203 7.13 18.43 28.88
CA PRO A 203 6.13 19.48 28.77
C PRO A 203 4.80 18.76 29.03
N VAL A 204 4.17 19.09 30.16
CA VAL A 204 2.87 18.56 30.51
C VAL A 204 2.03 18.84 29.28
N ASP A 205 1.59 17.78 28.62
CA ASP A 205 0.67 17.84 27.49
C ASP A 205 -0.66 18.33 28.08
N THR A 206 -0.71 19.63 28.41
CA THR A 206 -1.93 20.40 28.55
C THR A 206 -2.57 20.29 27.19
N GLY A 207 -3.44 19.29 27.06
CA GLY A 207 -4.25 19.09 25.88
C GLY A 207 -4.93 20.41 25.47
N PRO A 208 -5.43 20.48 24.23
CA PRO A 208 -5.91 21.72 23.65
C PRO A 208 -6.84 22.47 24.61
N ASP A 209 -6.59 23.78 24.76
CA ASP A 209 -7.38 24.63 25.66
C ASP A 209 -8.88 24.45 25.34
N PRO A 210 -9.69 23.97 26.30
CA PRO A 210 -11.12 23.78 26.09
C PRO A 210 -11.85 25.05 25.68
N GLU A 211 -11.36 26.24 26.08
CA GLU A 211 -11.97 27.51 25.71
C GLU A 211 -11.65 27.88 24.26
N GLU A 212 -10.38 27.85 23.86
CA GLU A 212 -9.96 28.09 22.47
C GLU A 212 -10.62 27.11 21.50
N THR A 213 -10.73 25.84 21.91
CA THR A 213 -11.46 24.82 21.17
C THR A 213 -12.89 25.26 20.92
N ARG A 214 -13.62 25.64 21.98
CA ARG A 214 -15.03 26.02 21.86
C ARG A 214 -15.19 27.21 20.92
N GLU A 215 -14.35 28.24 21.04
CA GLU A 215 -14.38 29.40 20.15
C GLU A 215 -14.20 29.01 18.68
N ARG A 216 -13.19 28.20 18.36
CA ARG A 216 -12.94 27.73 17.00
C ARG A 216 -14.11 26.90 16.45
N PHE A 217 -14.67 26.01 17.26
CA PHE A 217 -15.83 25.21 16.85
C PHE A 217 -17.09 26.07 16.65
N THR A 218 -17.28 27.15 17.44
CA THR A 218 -18.40 28.09 17.22
C THR A 218 -18.27 28.86 15.89
N GLU A 219 -17.05 29.26 15.51
CA GLU A 219 -16.82 29.93 14.22
C GLU A 219 -17.01 28.95 13.05
N ILE A 220 -16.55 27.70 13.19
CA ILE A 220 -16.83 26.61 12.23
C ILE A 220 -18.34 26.41 12.09
N GLU A 221 -19.08 26.34 13.19
CA GLU A 221 -20.53 26.16 13.19
C GLU A 221 -21.26 27.31 12.47
N LYS A 222 -20.83 28.55 12.73
CA LYS A 222 -21.38 29.75 12.09
C LYS A 222 -21.13 29.75 10.57
N ILE A 223 -19.91 29.48 10.12
CA ILE A 223 -19.58 29.37 8.69
C ILE A 223 -20.37 28.23 8.05
N TYR A 224 -20.48 27.08 8.73
CA TYR A 224 -21.24 25.92 8.26
C TYR A 224 -22.73 26.23 8.09
N LYS A 225 -23.38 26.91 9.05
CA LYS A 225 -24.78 27.36 8.94
C LYS A 225 -24.98 28.33 7.77
N GLN A 226 -24.04 29.26 7.57
CA GLN A 226 -24.06 30.17 6.42
C GLN A 226 -23.92 29.42 5.09
N LEU A 227 -23.05 28.42 5.04
CA LEU A 227 -22.86 27.57 3.87
C LEU A 227 -24.13 26.79 3.51
N ILE A 228 -24.76 26.12 4.48
CA ILE A 228 -26.01 25.38 4.24
C ILE A 228 -27.10 26.32 3.72
N THR A 229 -27.25 27.49 4.36
CA THR A 229 -28.26 28.48 3.95
C THR A 229 -27.99 29.00 2.54
N ALA A 230 -26.72 29.20 2.17
CA ALA A 230 -26.32 29.62 0.83
C ALA A 230 -26.60 28.52 -0.21
N VAL A 231 -26.30 27.26 0.11
CA VAL A 231 -26.58 26.11 -0.77
C VAL A 231 -28.09 25.92 -0.97
N ALA A 232 -28.91 26.12 0.09
CA ALA A 232 -30.36 26.03 -0.01
C ALA A 232 -30.97 27.14 -0.90
N LYS A 233 -30.36 28.33 -0.94
CA LYS A 233 -30.84 29.48 -1.72
C LYS A 233 -30.29 29.53 -3.15
N GLY A 234 -29.06 29.08 -3.35
CA GLY A 234 -28.35 29.09 -4.63
C GLY A 234 -28.05 27.67 -5.07
N GLY A 235 -28.97 27.06 -5.81
CA GLY A 235 -28.77 25.75 -6.40
C GLY A 235 -27.68 25.79 -7.48
N LYS A 236 -26.45 25.43 -7.08
CA LYS A 236 -25.19 25.24 -7.85
C LYS A 236 -24.09 26.27 -7.52
N SER A 237 -22.85 25.79 -7.59
CA SER A 237 -21.61 26.44 -7.15
C SER A 237 -21.55 27.91 -7.57
N THR A 238 -21.93 28.79 -6.64
CA THR A 238 -21.78 30.24 -6.79
C THR A 238 -20.44 30.62 -6.18
N ALA A 239 -19.73 31.62 -6.71
CA ALA A 239 -18.45 32.08 -6.16
C ALA A 239 -18.49 32.34 -4.63
N ARG A 240 -19.67 32.72 -4.10
CA ARG A 240 -19.93 32.84 -2.66
C ARG A 240 -19.83 31.50 -1.90
N ILE A 241 -20.37 30.41 -2.45
CA ILE A 241 -20.34 29.08 -1.85
C ILE A 241 -18.89 28.56 -1.83
N GLU A 242 -18.14 28.77 -2.91
CA GLU A 242 -16.73 28.39 -2.98
C GLU A 242 -15.87 29.16 -1.95
N LYS A 243 -16.11 30.46 -1.80
CA LYS A 243 -15.44 31.27 -0.76
C LYS A 243 -15.75 30.76 0.65
N LEU A 244 -17.02 30.47 0.95
CA LEU A 244 -17.41 29.92 2.27
C LEU A 244 -16.80 28.54 2.52
N ARG A 245 -16.72 27.67 1.49
CA ARG A 245 -16.05 26.38 1.59
C ARG A 245 -14.55 26.52 1.83
N ALA A 246 -13.89 27.48 1.17
CA ALA A 246 -12.48 27.75 1.38
C ALA A 246 -12.21 28.24 2.82
N GLN A 247 -13.04 29.17 3.33
CA GLN A 247 -12.95 29.65 4.71
C GLN A 247 -13.19 28.52 5.73
N LEU A 248 -14.20 27.67 5.49
CA LEU A 248 -14.47 26.52 6.33
C LEU A 248 -13.30 25.52 6.32
N ALA A 249 -12.73 25.26 5.15
CA ALA A 249 -11.59 24.37 5.00
C ALA A 249 -10.35 24.92 5.73
N GLU A 250 -10.11 26.23 5.68
CA GLU A 250 -9.01 26.88 6.40
C GLU A 250 -9.15 26.68 7.91
N GLN A 251 -10.33 26.90 8.49
CA GLN A 251 -10.59 26.66 9.91
C GLN A 251 -10.38 25.19 10.32
N ILE A 252 -10.83 24.24 9.48
CA ILE A 252 -10.63 22.80 9.73
C ILE A 252 -9.14 22.43 9.66
N LEU A 253 -8.38 23.00 8.73
CA LEU A 253 -6.96 22.72 8.56
C LEU A 253 -6.09 23.26 9.71
N MET A 254 -6.59 24.24 10.47
CA MET A 254 -5.93 24.67 11.71
C MET A 254 -6.11 23.68 12.87
N LEU A 255 -6.99 22.69 12.75
CA LEU A 255 -7.19 21.67 13.78
C LEU A 255 -6.22 20.51 13.57
N LYS A 256 -5.43 20.16 14.59
CA LYS A 256 -4.60 18.95 14.57
C LYS A 256 -5.45 17.74 14.96
N LEU A 257 -6.15 17.18 13.98
CA LEU A 257 -7.04 16.03 14.17
C LEU A 257 -6.27 14.77 14.58
N VAL A 258 -6.88 13.96 15.45
CA VAL A 258 -6.38 12.61 15.76
C VAL A 258 -6.46 11.73 14.50
N PRO A 259 -5.45 10.88 14.19
CA PRO A 259 -5.47 10.03 12.99
C PRO A 259 -6.74 9.18 12.83
N ARG A 260 -7.26 8.67 13.94
CA ARG A 260 -8.52 7.91 13.97
C ARG A 260 -9.71 8.70 13.43
N ILE A 261 -9.80 10.00 13.70
CA ILE A 261 -10.85 10.87 13.18
C ILE A 261 -10.69 11.03 11.66
N VAL A 262 -9.46 11.24 11.19
CA VAL A 262 -9.16 11.33 9.75
C VAL A 262 -9.58 10.05 9.02
N ASP A 263 -9.35 8.88 9.61
CA ASP A 263 -9.79 7.59 9.06
C ASP A 263 -11.31 7.48 8.97
N ILE A 264 -12.04 7.92 10.01
CA ILE A 264 -13.51 7.97 10.00
C ILE A 264 -14.02 8.87 8.87
N LEU A 265 -13.43 10.06 8.71
CA LEU A 265 -13.78 11.00 7.64
C LEU A 265 -13.53 10.39 6.25
N ASN A 266 -12.41 9.71 6.06
CA ASN A 266 -12.09 9.00 4.82
C ASN A 266 -13.09 7.88 4.53
N ILE A 267 -13.47 7.08 5.54
CA ILE A 267 -14.46 6.00 5.41
C ILE A 267 -15.82 6.58 5.01
N ASN A 268 -16.23 7.69 5.63
CA ASN A 268 -17.51 8.35 5.33
C ASN A 268 -17.58 8.78 3.86
N LEU A 269 -16.55 9.48 3.35
CA LEU A 269 -16.50 9.89 1.95
C LEU A 269 -16.50 8.68 0.99
N ARG A 270 -15.72 7.62 1.31
CA ARG A 270 -15.72 6.38 0.51
C ARG A 270 -17.09 5.70 0.48
N HIS A 271 -17.81 5.69 1.60
CA HIS A 271 -19.15 5.13 1.67
C HIS A 271 -20.14 5.90 0.78
N ILE A 272 -20.08 7.23 0.79
CA ILE A 272 -20.89 8.10 -0.07
C ILE A 272 -20.57 7.83 -1.55
N ILE A 273 -19.29 7.77 -1.92
CA ILE A 273 -18.87 7.44 -3.30
C ILE A 273 -19.34 6.05 -3.71
N LYS A 274 -19.27 5.06 -2.81
CA LYS A 274 -19.76 3.71 -3.08
C LYS A 274 -21.26 3.73 -3.38
N ARG A 275 -22.05 4.47 -2.60
CA ARG A 275 -23.50 4.64 -2.83
C ARG A 275 -23.77 5.31 -4.19
N ILE A 276 -23.06 6.39 -4.52
CA ILE A 276 -23.16 7.07 -5.82
C ILE A 276 -22.88 6.07 -6.95
N ARG A 277 -21.75 5.36 -6.91
CA ARG A 277 -21.36 4.38 -7.94
C ARG A 277 -22.35 3.22 -8.06
N THR A 278 -22.94 2.77 -6.95
CA THR A 278 -23.99 1.75 -6.99
C THR A 278 -25.22 2.25 -7.73
N HIS A 279 -25.66 3.49 -7.46
CA HIS A 279 -26.78 4.09 -8.18
C HIS A 279 -26.46 4.33 -9.67
N GLU A 280 -25.28 4.88 -9.99
CA GLU A 280 -24.80 5.05 -11.38
C GLU A 280 -24.78 3.71 -12.14
N ARG A 281 -24.29 2.64 -11.49
CA ARG A 281 -24.26 1.30 -12.07
C ARG A 281 -25.65 0.74 -12.30
N ASN A 282 -26.59 0.97 -11.38
CA ASN A 282 -27.97 0.53 -11.55
C ASN A 282 -28.62 1.25 -12.75
N VAL A 283 -28.40 2.56 -12.90
CA VAL A 283 -28.90 3.30 -14.09
C VAL A 283 -28.23 2.76 -15.36
N MET A 284 -26.92 2.53 -15.33
CA MET A 284 -26.20 1.96 -16.47
C MET A 284 -26.73 0.57 -16.87
N ASP A 285 -27.00 -0.31 -15.91
CA ASP A 285 -27.52 -1.66 -16.18
C ASP A 285 -28.91 -1.61 -16.81
N VAL A 286 -29.79 -0.75 -16.29
CA VAL A 286 -31.12 -0.54 -16.86
C VAL A 286 -31.03 0.01 -18.29
N CYS A 287 -30.21 1.04 -18.53
CA CYS A 287 -30.08 1.64 -19.85
C CYS A 287 -29.39 0.72 -20.88
N VAL A 288 -28.28 0.08 -20.50
CA VAL A 288 -27.44 -0.68 -21.43
C VAL A 288 -27.94 -2.12 -21.60
N THR A 289 -28.15 -2.83 -20.48
CA THR A 289 -28.50 -4.26 -20.50
C THR A 289 -29.97 -4.46 -20.84
N ARG A 290 -30.88 -3.71 -20.19
CA ARG A 290 -32.34 -3.93 -20.33
C ARG A 290 -32.96 -3.13 -21.46
N ALA A 291 -32.53 -1.88 -21.66
CA ALA A 291 -33.06 -1.00 -22.70
C ALA A 291 -32.28 -1.06 -24.02
N GLY A 292 -31.10 -1.69 -24.05
CA GLY A 292 -30.31 -1.88 -25.27
C GLY A 292 -29.61 -0.62 -25.77
N MET A 293 -29.40 0.39 -24.92
CA MET A 293 -28.60 1.57 -25.26
C MET A 293 -27.12 1.17 -25.41
N PRO A 294 -26.43 1.57 -26.50
CA PRO A 294 -24.99 1.35 -26.61
C PRO A 294 -24.24 2.00 -25.45
N ARG A 295 -23.31 1.25 -24.82
CA ARG A 295 -22.53 1.71 -23.67
C ARG A 295 -21.81 3.04 -23.93
N ARG A 296 -21.33 3.27 -25.15
CA ARG A 296 -20.65 4.51 -25.55
C ARG A 296 -21.57 5.73 -25.44
N ASP A 297 -22.82 5.57 -25.83
CA ASP A 297 -23.80 6.65 -25.86
C ASP A 297 -24.22 7.01 -24.42
N PHE A 298 -24.37 6.01 -23.55
CA PHE A 298 -24.58 6.23 -22.11
C PHE A 298 -23.41 6.98 -21.45
N ILE A 299 -22.17 6.56 -21.71
CA ILE A 299 -20.98 7.21 -21.13
C ILE A 299 -20.83 8.66 -21.61
N THR A 300 -21.31 8.97 -22.82
CA THR A 300 -21.24 10.35 -23.34
C THR A 300 -22.36 11.23 -22.80
N SER A 301 -23.55 10.67 -22.58
CA SER A 301 -24.76 11.44 -22.27
C SER A 301 -25.10 11.54 -20.79
N PHE A 302 -24.73 10.55 -19.96
CA PHE A 302 -25.14 10.48 -18.56
C PHE A 302 -24.26 11.30 -17.59
N PRO A 303 -22.92 11.37 -17.74
CA PRO A 303 -22.10 12.19 -16.85
C PRO A 303 -22.52 13.66 -16.86
N ASN A 304 -22.56 14.29 -15.69
CA ASN A 304 -23.09 15.64 -15.42
C ASN A 304 -24.63 15.78 -15.47
N ASN A 305 -25.34 14.76 -15.91
CA ASN A 305 -26.82 14.68 -15.92
C ASN A 305 -27.35 13.73 -14.84
N GLU A 306 -26.51 13.37 -13.85
CA GLU A 306 -26.87 12.38 -12.82
C GLU A 306 -28.07 12.83 -11.97
N THR A 307 -28.24 14.14 -11.80
CA THR A 307 -29.35 14.77 -11.06
C THR A 307 -30.39 15.43 -11.95
N ASP A 308 -30.21 15.39 -13.27
CA ASP A 308 -31.17 16.00 -14.20
C ASP A 308 -32.28 14.99 -14.53
N LEU A 309 -33.49 15.25 -14.02
CA LEU A 309 -34.66 14.43 -14.28
C LEU A 309 -35.16 14.57 -15.72
N ALA A 310 -34.83 15.66 -16.42
CA ALA A 310 -35.21 15.86 -17.82
C ALA A 310 -34.35 15.04 -18.79
N TRP A 311 -33.19 14.55 -18.34
CA TRP A 311 -32.28 13.76 -19.18
C TRP A 311 -32.98 12.56 -19.80
N ILE A 312 -33.74 11.78 -19.01
CA ILE A 312 -34.44 10.60 -19.55
C ILE A 312 -35.50 10.99 -20.58
N ASP A 313 -36.16 12.12 -20.41
CA ASP A 313 -37.15 12.63 -21.36
C ASP A 313 -36.50 13.01 -22.69
N THR A 314 -35.32 13.64 -22.66
CA THR A 314 -34.56 13.93 -23.88
C THR A 314 -34.14 12.64 -24.61
N GLN A 315 -33.77 11.58 -23.90
CA GLN A 315 -33.39 10.30 -24.51
C GLN A 315 -34.58 9.55 -25.10
N VAL A 316 -35.76 9.62 -24.47
CA VAL A 316 -36.99 9.01 -24.99
C VAL A 316 -37.52 9.77 -26.22
N THR A 317 -37.42 11.09 -26.23
CA THR A 317 -37.87 11.92 -27.37
C THR A 317 -36.88 11.92 -28.54
N GLY A 318 -35.62 11.53 -28.33
CA GLY A 318 -34.56 11.52 -29.34
C GLY A 318 -34.73 10.51 -30.49
N GLY A 319 -35.83 9.74 -30.53
CA GLY A 319 -36.20 8.88 -31.66
C GLY A 319 -35.28 7.69 -31.93
N GLN A 320 -34.41 7.35 -30.97
CA GLN A 320 -33.47 6.23 -31.09
C GLN A 320 -34.16 4.88 -30.98
N LYS A 321 -33.54 3.81 -31.50
CA LYS A 321 -34.10 2.43 -31.43
C LYS A 321 -34.40 1.96 -30.00
N HIS A 322 -33.66 2.45 -29.02
CA HIS A 322 -33.81 2.12 -27.60
C HIS A 322 -34.82 3.02 -26.87
N ALA A 323 -35.38 4.06 -27.51
CA ALA A 323 -36.28 5.02 -26.88
C ALA A 323 -37.57 4.38 -26.35
N ALA A 324 -38.18 3.47 -27.13
CA ALA A 324 -39.40 2.77 -26.72
C ALA A 324 -39.17 1.88 -25.48
N GLN A 325 -38.00 1.24 -25.40
CA GLN A 325 -37.65 0.39 -24.27
C GLN A 325 -37.24 1.20 -23.04
N LEU A 326 -36.53 2.32 -23.22
CA LEU A 326 -36.23 3.27 -22.14
C LEU A 326 -37.49 3.84 -21.51
N ALA A 327 -38.53 4.10 -22.30
CA ALA A 327 -39.81 4.61 -21.79
C ALA A 327 -40.46 3.66 -20.77
N GLN A 328 -40.30 2.34 -20.93
CA GLN A 328 -40.81 1.34 -19.97
C GLN A 328 -40.07 1.37 -18.64
N TYR A 329 -38.76 1.66 -18.65
CA TYR A 329 -37.92 1.72 -17.46
C TYR A 329 -37.74 3.14 -16.91
N LYS A 330 -38.44 4.14 -17.47
CA LYS A 330 -38.33 5.54 -17.08
C LYS A 330 -38.55 5.74 -15.59
N ASP A 331 -39.56 5.11 -15.01
CA ASP A 331 -39.86 5.24 -13.57
C ASP A 331 -38.75 4.65 -12.68
N GLU A 332 -38.11 3.56 -13.11
CA GLU A 332 -36.99 2.95 -12.37
C GLU A 332 -35.76 3.85 -12.40
N ILE A 333 -35.47 4.48 -13.54
CA ILE A 333 -34.39 5.45 -13.71
C ILE A 333 -34.66 6.70 -12.88
N LEU A 334 -35.86 7.28 -12.97
CA LEU A 334 -36.25 8.45 -12.17
C LEU A 334 -36.19 8.18 -10.67
N ARG A 335 -36.61 7.00 -10.20
CA ARG A 335 -36.45 6.60 -8.80
C ARG A 335 -34.99 6.57 -8.37
N THR A 336 -34.09 6.10 -9.24
CA THR A 336 -32.66 6.06 -8.95
C THR A 336 -32.01 7.44 -9.00
N GLN A 337 -32.39 8.30 -9.96
CA GLN A 337 -31.97 9.70 -10.00
C GLN A 337 -32.48 10.48 -8.78
N ASN A 338 -33.70 10.23 -8.30
CA ASN A 338 -34.19 10.82 -7.06
C ASN A 338 -33.37 10.39 -5.83
N LYS A 339 -32.86 9.16 -5.78
CA LYS A 339 -31.91 8.74 -4.72
C LYS A 339 -30.58 9.48 -4.82
N LEU A 340 -30.10 9.76 -6.04
CA LEU A 340 -28.91 10.57 -6.29
C LEU A 340 -29.13 12.04 -5.88
N ILE A 341 -30.30 12.60 -6.15
CA ILE A 341 -30.70 13.95 -5.70
C ILE A 341 -30.79 14.00 -4.16
N ALA A 342 -31.40 13.00 -3.52
CA ALA A 342 -31.47 12.91 -2.06
C ALA A 342 -30.07 12.84 -1.44
N LEU A 343 -29.13 12.11 -2.06
CA LEU A 343 -27.73 12.09 -1.68
C LEU A 343 -27.09 13.48 -1.78
N GLN A 344 -27.22 14.14 -2.93
CA GLN A 344 -26.71 15.50 -3.15
C GLN A 344 -27.25 16.50 -2.12
N ASN A 345 -28.54 16.41 -1.78
CA ASN A 345 -29.16 17.27 -0.77
C ASN A 345 -28.60 16.97 0.63
N SER A 346 -28.41 15.70 0.99
CA SER A 346 -27.82 15.35 2.29
C SER A 346 -26.38 15.84 2.45
N THR A 347 -25.58 15.81 1.38
CA THR A 347 -24.17 16.21 1.40
C THR A 347 -23.92 17.68 1.06
N HIS A 348 -24.96 18.43 0.67
CA HIS A 348 -24.88 19.84 0.30
C HIS A 348 -23.83 20.15 -0.79
N MET A 349 -23.64 19.19 -1.69
CA MET A 349 -22.59 19.23 -2.71
C MET A 349 -22.98 18.36 -3.90
N SER A 350 -22.62 18.78 -5.11
CA SER A 350 -22.95 18.04 -6.32
C SER A 350 -22.17 16.74 -6.45
N ILE A 351 -22.75 15.77 -7.17
CA ILE A 351 -22.13 14.45 -7.38
C ILE A 351 -20.77 14.57 -8.09
N SER A 352 -20.66 15.50 -9.05
CA SER A 352 -19.40 15.75 -9.77
C SER A 352 -18.30 16.26 -8.83
N GLU A 353 -18.61 17.27 -8.00
CA GLU A 353 -17.67 17.80 -7.00
C GLU A 353 -17.24 16.73 -5.99
N ILE A 354 -18.18 15.88 -5.52
CA ILE A 354 -17.88 14.79 -4.59
C ILE A 354 -16.91 13.78 -5.23
N LYS A 355 -17.12 13.44 -6.51
CA LYS A 355 -16.22 12.56 -7.28
C LYS A 355 -14.83 13.19 -7.44
N ASP A 356 -14.74 14.49 -7.67
CA ASP A 356 -13.49 15.23 -7.78
C ASP A 356 -12.72 15.32 -6.46
N ILE A 357 -13.42 15.53 -5.34
CA ILE A 357 -12.83 15.46 -3.99
C ILE A 357 -12.27 14.06 -3.74
N ASN A 358 -13.04 13.01 -4.01
CA ASN A 358 -12.58 11.64 -3.85
C ASN A 358 -11.36 11.32 -4.75
N ARG A 359 -11.31 11.88 -5.97
CA ARG A 359 -10.13 11.75 -6.85
C ARG A 359 -8.91 12.41 -6.22
N ARG A 360 -9.02 13.64 -5.73
CA ARG A 360 -7.92 14.36 -5.05
C ARG A 360 -7.44 13.62 -3.79
N MET A 361 -8.38 13.14 -2.98
CA MET A 361 -8.09 12.30 -1.81
C MET A 361 -7.33 11.03 -2.22
N SER A 362 -7.80 10.30 -3.23
CA SER A 362 -7.16 9.06 -3.69
C SER A 362 -5.73 9.27 -4.20
N ILE A 363 -5.46 10.42 -4.84
CA ILE A 363 -4.11 10.80 -5.29
C ILE A 363 -3.20 11.06 -4.07
N GLY A 364 -3.67 11.80 -3.07
CA GLY A 364 -2.92 12.04 -1.84
C GLY A 364 -2.61 10.76 -1.08
N GLU A 365 -3.61 9.87 -0.92
CA GLU A 365 -3.43 8.55 -0.31
C GLU A 365 -2.42 7.69 -1.08
N ALA A 366 -2.46 7.72 -2.42
CA ALA A 366 -1.49 6.99 -3.24
C ALA A 366 -0.07 7.54 -3.10
N LYS A 367 0.10 8.87 -3.03
CA LYS A 367 1.39 9.52 -2.78
C LYS A 367 1.95 9.10 -1.42
N ALA A 368 1.14 9.21 -0.36
CA ALA A 368 1.54 8.82 0.99
C ALA A 368 1.87 7.33 1.08
N ARG A 369 1.03 6.45 0.53
CA ARG A 369 1.23 4.99 0.56
C ARG A 369 2.51 4.57 -0.18
N ARG A 370 2.79 5.18 -1.33
CA ARG A 370 4.04 4.91 -2.08
C ARG A 370 5.26 5.31 -1.27
N ALA A 371 5.25 6.50 -0.67
CA ALA A 371 6.36 6.98 0.15
C ALA A 371 6.55 6.13 1.42
N LYS A 372 5.47 5.71 2.09
CA LYS A 372 5.53 4.76 3.21
C LYS A 372 6.15 3.42 2.80
N LYS A 373 5.73 2.88 1.65
CA LYS A 373 6.29 1.63 1.12
C LYS A 373 7.79 1.76 0.87
N GLU A 374 8.22 2.83 0.22
CA GLU A 374 9.64 3.16 -0.03
C GLU A 374 10.44 3.25 1.28
N MET A 375 9.87 3.90 2.31
CA MET A 375 10.50 4.01 3.63
C MET A 375 10.65 2.65 4.32
N VAL A 376 9.62 1.80 4.25
CA VAL A 376 9.65 0.44 4.81
C VAL A 376 10.70 -0.41 4.10
N GLU A 377 10.70 -0.40 2.76
CA GLU A 377 11.62 -1.17 1.92
C GLU A 377 13.09 -0.84 2.22
N ALA A 378 13.41 0.46 2.38
CA ALA A 378 14.77 0.89 2.70
C ALA A 378 15.24 0.46 4.10
N ASN A 379 14.29 0.18 5.02
CA ASN A 379 14.56 -0.19 6.42
C ASN A 379 14.40 -1.69 6.72
N LEU A 380 14.13 -2.54 5.72
CA LEU A 380 14.00 -3.99 5.94
C LEU A 380 15.28 -4.64 6.53
N ARG A 381 16.46 -4.11 6.21
CA ARG A 381 17.75 -4.60 6.76
C ARG A 381 17.84 -4.38 8.28
N LEU A 382 17.24 -3.32 8.81
CA LEU A 382 17.19 -3.05 10.24
C LEU A 382 16.36 -4.13 10.96
N VAL A 383 15.23 -4.53 10.39
CA VAL A 383 14.39 -5.60 10.96
C VAL A 383 15.16 -6.90 11.06
N ILE A 384 15.91 -7.27 10.01
CA ILE A 384 16.73 -8.49 10.01
C ILE A 384 17.82 -8.44 11.07
N SER A 385 18.53 -7.31 11.20
CA SER A 385 19.61 -7.18 12.19
C SER A 385 19.10 -7.27 13.64
N ILE A 386 17.88 -6.79 13.89
CA ILE A 386 17.18 -6.94 15.17
C ILE A 386 16.72 -8.40 15.35
N ALA A 387 16.00 -8.97 14.37
CA ALA A 387 15.44 -10.32 14.44
C ALA A 387 16.50 -11.40 14.66
N LYS A 388 17.72 -11.24 14.09
CA LYS A 388 18.86 -12.14 14.32
C LYS A 388 19.22 -12.34 15.80
N LYS A 389 18.94 -11.35 16.67
CA LYS A 389 19.20 -11.45 18.11
C LYS A 389 18.20 -12.35 18.86
N TYR A 390 17.11 -12.75 18.19
CA TYR A 390 15.99 -13.48 18.79
C TYR A 390 15.74 -14.87 18.17
N THR A 391 16.57 -15.32 17.22
CA THR A 391 16.39 -16.59 16.49
C THR A 391 16.31 -17.82 17.39
N ASN A 392 17.06 -17.85 18.50
CA ASN A 392 17.15 -19.00 19.39
C ASN A 392 16.11 -19.00 20.52
N ARG A 393 14.98 -18.30 20.35
CA ARG A 393 13.94 -18.15 21.40
C ARG A 393 12.65 -18.92 21.11
N GLY A 394 12.70 -19.91 20.21
CA GLY A 394 11.59 -20.84 19.96
C GLY A 394 10.60 -20.42 18.88
N LEU A 395 10.86 -19.33 18.15
CA LEU A 395 10.08 -18.90 16.99
C LEU A 395 10.94 -18.97 15.71
N GLN A 396 10.34 -19.33 14.57
CA GLN A 396 11.06 -19.40 13.31
C GLN A 396 11.59 -18.02 12.91
N PHE A 397 12.75 -17.97 12.26
CA PHE A 397 13.37 -16.71 11.86
C PHE A 397 12.49 -15.87 10.92
N LEU A 398 11.75 -16.52 10.02
CA LEU A 398 10.80 -15.84 9.12
C LEU A 398 9.67 -15.16 9.90
N ASP A 399 9.12 -15.81 10.91
CA ASP A 399 8.04 -15.24 11.72
C ASP A 399 8.53 -14.01 12.51
N LEU A 400 9.75 -14.06 13.05
CA LEU A 400 10.39 -12.91 13.70
C LEU A 400 10.57 -11.74 12.74
N ILE A 401 10.94 -12.00 11.48
CA ILE A 401 11.04 -10.96 10.45
C ILE A 401 9.66 -10.39 10.13
N GLN A 402 8.61 -11.22 10.01
CA GLN A 402 7.26 -10.73 9.72
C GLN A 402 6.72 -9.83 10.83
N GLU A 403 6.86 -10.23 12.10
CA GLU A 403 6.47 -9.41 13.25
C GLU A 403 7.27 -8.10 13.32
N GLY A 404 8.57 -8.17 13.00
CA GLY A 404 9.43 -7.00 12.88
C GLY A 404 9.01 -6.06 11.75
N ASN A 405 8.60 -6.58 10.59
CA ASN A 405 8.12 -5.79 9.46
C ASN A 405 6.79 -5.08 9.78
N ILE A 406 5.87 -5.74 10.50
CA ILE A 406 4.62 -5.13 10.97
C ILE A 406 4.93 -3.98 11.95
N SER A 407 5.88 -4.19 12.85
CA SER A 407 6.33 -3.17 13.80
C SER A 407 7.00 -2.00 13.09
N LEU A 408 7.80 -2.27 12.06
CA LEU A 408 8.42 -1.26 11.20
C LEU A 408 7.37 -0.40 10.50
N MET A 409 6.33 -1.00 9.93
CA MET A 409 5.23 -0.25 9.30
C MET A 409 4.56 0.71 10.29
N LYS A 410 4.32 0.27 11.53
CA LYS A 410 3.76 1.12 12.59
C LYS A 410 4.72 2.24 13.01
N ALA A 411 6.03 1.97 13.01
CA ALA A 411 7.05 2.98 13.30
C ALA A 411 7.10 4.06 12.22
N VAL A 412 7.04 3.67 10.94
CA VAL A 412 6.95 4.59 9.80
C VAL A 412 5.72 5.51 9.91
N ASP A 413 4.58 4.99 10.36
CA ASP A 413 3.36 5.79 10.56
C ASP A 413 3.48 6.85 11.66
N LYS A 414 4.38 6.65 12.63
CA LYS A 414 4.58 7.52 13.79
C LYS A 414 5.88 8.32 13.74
N PHE A 415 6.64 8.22 12.64
CA PHE A 415 7.94 8.85 12.55
C PHE A 415 7.80 10.37 12.42
N GLU A 416 8.38 11.10 13.37
CA GLU A 416 8.38 12.56 13.41
C GLU A 416 9.79 13.09 13.15
N TYR A 417 10.11 13.37 11.88
CA TYR A 417 11.44 13.85 11.50
C TYR A 417 11.80 15.20 12.15
N ARG A 418 10.80 15.98 12.58
CA ARG A 418 10.96 17.28 13.27
C ARG A 418 11.62 17.15 14.65
N ARG A 419 11.65 15.94 15.24
CA ARG A 419 12.37 15.69 16.52
C ARG A 419 13.88 15.59 16.33
N GLY A 420 14.38 15.50 15.10
CA GLY A 420 15.81 15.50 14.78
C GLY A 420 16.53 14.14 14.93
N TYR A 421 15.88 13.13 15.49
CA TYR A 421 16.43 11.76 15.59
C TYR A 421 16.43 11.04 14.23
N LYS A 422 17.33 10.06 14.07
CA LYS A 422 17.31 9.15 12.92
C LYS A 422 16.21 8.11 13.10
N PHE A 423 15.68 7.58 12.00
CA PHE A 423 14.62 6.57 12.06
C PHE A 423 15.05 5.27 12.76
N SER A 424 16.34 4.94 12.72
CA SER A 424 16.90 3.72 13.32
C SER A 424 17.13 3.80 14.83
N THR A 425 16.97 4.98 15.44
CA THR A 425 17.08 5.20 16.89
C THR A 425 15.73 4.90 17.54
#